data_AF-A0AAV7FPN7-F1
#
_entry.id   AF-A0AAV7FPN7-F1
#
_cell.length_a   1.000
_cell.length_b   1.000
_cell.length_c   1.000
_cell.angle_alpha   90.00
_cell.angle_beta   90.00
_cell.angle_gamma   90.00
#
_symmetry.space_group_name_H-M   'P 1'
#
loop_
_entity.id
_entity.type
_entity.pdbx_description
1 polymer ?
#
loop_
_entity_poly.entity_id
_entity_poly.type
_entity_poly.pdbx_seq_one_letter_code
_entity_poly.pdbx_strand_id
1 'polypeptide(L)'
;MIPVTRDYGTRAIPAGISPYIKESPNQDARDCLMPMGLTSENVAKEYNITRERQDAFAARSHQKAAAAQKQGLFDDEITPVTVRYREAPAEGQTEGKMTERRVTQDEGIRPTATAESMAKLKPALKKMELRQRAIVANIRRRLSSHASETRLVGVPPRIMGVGPAYAVPALLKRYGLSTKDIDIWEINEGVCLPLQPETLFTARSLCVSSLDVHGPSGA
;
A
#
# COMPACT_ATOMS: atom_id res chain seq x y z
N MET A 1 11.09 -0.78 -20.12
CA MET A 1 11.16 -0.34 -18.70
C MET A 1 11.06 1.18 -18.70
N ILE A 2 9.87 1.73 -18.49
CA ILE A 2 9.65 3.19 -18.49
C ILE A 2 10.10 3.69 -17.12
N PRO A 3 11.13 4.57 -17.01
CA PRO A 3 11.63 5.01 -15.72
C PRO A 3 10.58 5.91 -15.06
N VAL A 4 10.05 5.46 -13.92
CA VAL A 4 9.05 6.18 -13.08
C VAL A 4 9.66 7.41 -12.37
N THR A 5 10.85 7.84 -12.77
CA THR A 5 11.66 8.86 -12.08
C THR A 5 12.07 10.04 -12.93
N ARG A 6 12.02 9.94 -14.27
CA ARG A 6 12.54 11.02 -15.14
C ARG A 6 11.59 12.22 -15.25
N ASP A 7 10.29 11.96 -15.21
CA ASP A 7 9.28 13.00 -15.47
C ASP A 7 8.41 13.32 -14.24
N TYR A 8 8.64 12.70 -13.08
CA TYR A 8 7.88 12.98 -11.85
C TYR A 8 8.58 14.07 -11.03
N GLY A 9 7.98 15.27 -10.95
CA GLY A 9 8.41 16.33 -10.03
C GLY A 9 7.96 16.06 -8.59
N THR A 10 8.06 17.06 -7.70
CA THR A 10 7.55 16.99 -6.31
C THR A 10 6.04 16.78 -6.22
N ARG A 11 5.32 17.05 -7.32
CA ARG A 11 3.92 16.71 -7.52
C ARG A 11 3.88 15.45 -8.37
N ALA A 12 3.17 14.42 -7.94
CA ALA A 12 3.11 13.10 -8.56
C ALA A 12 2.39 13.05 -9.94
N ILE A 13 2.46 14.13 -10.71
CA ILE A 13 1.95 14.24 -12.07
C ILE A 13 3.19 14.37 -12.99
N PRO A 14 3.32 13.53 -14.03
CA PRO A 14 4.44 13.63 -14.94
C PRO A 14 4.47 15.01 -15.64
N ALA A 15 5.61 15.68 -15.63
CA ALA A 15 5.80 16.98 -16.27
C ALA A 15 5.73 16.88 -17.81
N GLY A 16 5.98 15.69 -18.37
CA GLY A 16 6.05 15.42 -19.81
C GLY A 16 4.95 14.51 -20.34
N ILE A 17 3.68 14.72 -20.00
CA ILE A 17 2.59 13.89 -20.53
C ILE A 17 2.36 14.21 -22.01
N SER A 18 2.50 13.18 -22.86
CA SER A 18 2.23 13.20 -24.29
C SER A 18 0.83 13.75 -24.63
N PRO A 19 0.71 14.69 -25.58
CA PRO A 19 -0.58 15.21 -26.06
C PRO A 19 -1.52 14.09 -26.53
N TYR A 20 -0.97 13.02 -27.12
CA TYR A 20 -1.73 11.86 -27.59
C TYR A 20 -2.54 11.16 -26.49
N ILE A 21 -2.08 11.19 -25.25
CA ILE A 21 -2.79 10.59 -24.11
C ILE A 21 -3.81 11.59 -23.55
N LYS A 22 -3.45 12.87 -23.45
CA LYS A 22 -4.32 13.95 -22.95
C LYS A 22 -5.56 14.15 -23.83
N GLU A 23 -5.38 14.11 -25.14
CA GLU A 23 -6.41 14.37 -26.15
C GLU A 23 -6.93 13.08 -26.77
N SER A 24 -6.56 11.91 -26.22
CA SER A 24 -7.01 10.62 -26.73
C SER A 24 -8.53 10.58 -26.77
N PRO A 25 -9.19 10.08 -27.84
CA PRO A 25 -10.63 9.85 -27.83
C PRO A 25 -11.04 8.74 -26.85
N ASN A 26 -10.11 7.84 -26.49
CA ASN A 26 -10.33 6.76 -25.54
C ASN A 26 -10.32 7.29 -24.10
N GLN A 27 -11.41 7.08 -23.37
CA GLN A 27 -11.54 7.49 -21.96
C GLN A 27 -10.52 6.78 -21.05
N ASP A 28 -10.28 5.48 -21.24
CA ASP A 28 -9.33 4.73 -20.43
C ASP A 28 -7.91 5.29 -20.55
N ALA A 29 -7.53 5.76 -21.74
CA ALA A 29 -6.23 6.38 -21.96
C ALA A 29 -6.08 7.69 -21.16
N ARG A 30 -7.15 8.50 -21.08
CA ARG A 30 -7.16 9.74 -20.28
C ARG A 30 -7.16 9.42 -18.79
N ASP A 31 -7.89 8.40 -18.37
CA ASP A 31 -7.99 7.97 -16.96
C ASP A 31 -6.65 7.44 -16.42
N CYS A 32 -5.73 6.97 -17.26
CA CYS A 32 -4.35 6.65 -16.86
C CYS A 32 -3.56 7.85 -16.31
N LEU A 33 -4.02 9.09 -16.55
CA LEU A 33 -3.43 10.31 -16.00
C LEU A 33 -3.99 10.68 -14.63
N MET A 34 -5.01 9.95 -14.14
CA MET A 34 -5.66 10.21 -12.87
C MET A 34 -4.70 9.93 -11.71
N PRO A 35 -4.53 10.88 -10.75
CA PRO A 35 -3.79 10.61 -9.52
C PRO A 35 -4.38 9.43 -8.77
N MET A 36 -3.54 8.54 -8.23
CA MET A 36 -3.98 7.35 -7.51
C MET A 36 -4.95 7.66 -6.34
N GLY A 37 -4.76 8.81 -5.69
CA GLY A 37 -5.68 9.23 -4.64
C GLY A 37 -7.11 9.47 -5.12
N LEU A 38 -7.31 9.92 -6.36
CA LEU A 38 -8.65 10.07 -6.97
C LEU A 38 -9.23 8.74 -7.39
N THR A 39 -8.41 7.81 -7.91
CA THR A 39 -8.90 6.47 -8.25
C THR A 39 -9.44 5.76 -7.03
N SER A 40 -8.83 5.97 -5.86
CA SER A 40 -9.35 5.38 -4.65
C SER A 40 -10.64 6.00 -4.14
N GLU A 41 -10.79 7.32 -4.21
CA GLU A 41 -12.08 7.95 -3.90
C GLU A 41 -13.20 7.42 -4.81
N ASN A 42 -12.88 7.10 -6.07
CA ASN A 42 -13.83 6.45 -6.97
C ASN A 42 -14.20 5.05 -6.48
N VAL A 43 -13.22 4.24 -6.07
CA VAL A 43 -13.49 2.91 -5.47
C VAL A 43 -14.33 3.05 -4.20
N ALA A 44 -14.03 4.01 -3.33
CA ALA A 44 -14.79 4.26 -2.11
C ALA A 44 -16.26 4.57 -2.42
N LYS A 45 -16.50 5.44 -3.40
CA LYS A 45 -17.85 5.84 -3.82
C LYS A 45 -18.58 4.70 -4.54
N GLU A 46 -17.95 4.06 -5.53
CA GLU A 46 -18.55 3.03 -6.38
C GLU A 46 -18.92 1.78 -5.57
N TYR A 47 -18.11 1.44 -4.55
CA TYR A 47 -18.34 0.25 -3.71
C TYR A 47 -18.85 0.57 -2.30
N ASN A 48 -19.29 1.81 -2.05
CA ASN A 48 -19.87 2.27 -0.78
C ASN A 48 -18.99 1.95 0.44
N ILE A 49 -17.70 2.27 0.35
CA ILE A 49 -16.74 2.08 1.45
C ILE A 49 -16.68 3.35 2.27
N THR A 50 -17.29 3.29 3.45
CA THR A 50 -17.43 4.45 4.32
C THR A 50 -16.08 4.87 4.93
N ARG A 51 -15.99 6.14 5.35
CA ARG A 51 -14.79 6.69 5.98
C ARG A 51 -14.44 5.95 7.27
N GLU A 52 -15.44 5.56 8.05
CA GLU A 52 -15.28 4.83 9.30
C GLU A 52 -14.63 3.46 9.07
N ARG A 53 -14.97 2.78 7.96
CA ARG A 53 -14.36 1.51 7.58
C ARG A 53 -12.88 1.67 7.21
N GLN A 54 -12.56 2.74 6.49
CA GLN A 54 -11.18 3.08 6.13
C GLN A 54 -10.36 3.38 7.39
N ASP A 55 -10.84 4.30 8.24
CA ASP A 55 -10.16 4.68 9.48
C ASP A 55 -9.97 3.50 10.45
N ALA A 56 -10.98 2.64 10.59
CA ALA A 56 -10.88 1.44 11.41
C ALA A 56 -9.87 0.42 10.83
N PHE A 57 -9.79 0.31 9.50
CA PHE A 57 -8.79 -0.53 8.84
C PHE A 57 -7.37 0.01 9.07
N ALA A 58 -7.18 1.33 8.91
CA ALA A 58 -5.92 2.02 9.18
C ALA A 58 -5.41 1.76 10.60
N ALA A 59 -6.29 1.93 11.59
CA ALA A 59 -5.97 1.75 12.99
C ALA A 59 -5.57 0.31 13.28
N ARG A 60 -6.33 -0.68 12.76
CA ARG A 60 -5.99 -2.10 12.91
C ARG A 60 -4.63 -2.44 12.30
N SER A 61 -4.35 -1.96 11.09
CA SER A 61 -3.05 -2.19 10.41
C SER A 61 -1.88 -1.70 11.27
N HIS A 62 -1.95 -0.48 11.81
CA HIS A 62 -0.93 0.03 12.73
C HIS A 62 -0.80 -0.75 14.03
N GLN A 63 -1.92 -1.22 14.60
CA GLN A 63 -1.91 -2.03 15.83
C GLN A 63 -1.26 -3.39 15.61
N LYS A 64 -1.58 -4.05 14.47
CA LYS A 64 -1.01 -5.33 14.06
C LYS A 64 0.50 -5.20 13.79
N ALA A 65 0.90 -4.19 13.01
CA ALA A 65 2.32 -3.91 12.75
C ALA A 65 3.09 -3.59 14.05
N ALA A 66 2.48 -2.83 14.98
CA ALA A 66 3.10 -2.55 16.29
C ALA A 66 3.26 -3.83 17.13
N ALA A 67 2.27 -4.72 17.11
CA ALA A 67 2.35 -6.01 17.80
C ALA A 67 3.43 -6.92 17.18
N ALA A 68 3.49 -7.01 15.85
CA ALA A 68 4.48 -7.80 15.13
C ALA A 68 5.91 -7.31 15.39
N GLN A 69 6.14 -5.99 15.35
CA GLN A 69 7.45 -5.42 15.67
C GLN A 69 7.83 -5.65 17.14
N LYS A 70 6.87 -5.56 18.08
CA LYS A 70 7.12 -5.85 19.50
C LYS A 70 7.48 -7.31 19.75
N GLN A 71 6.93 -8.22 18.94
CA GLN A 71 7.21 -9.66 19.01
C GLN A 71 8.48 -10.07 18.26
N GLY A 72 9.16 -9.14 17.58
CA GLY A 72 10.37 -9.44 16.80
C GLY A 72 10.09 -10.20 15.50
N LEU A 73 8.84 -10.22 15.01
CA LEU A 73 8.49 -10.98 13.79
C LEU A 73 9.17 -10.42 12.53
N PHE A 74 9.59 -9.16 12.56
CA PHE A 74 10.32 -8.51 11.47
C PHE A 74 11.84 -8.69 11.54
N ASP A 75 12.38 -9.25 12.64
CA ASP A 75 13.82 -9.31 12.87
C ASP A 75 14.54 -10.22 11.85
N ASP A 76 13.84 -11.25 11.36
CA ASP A 76 14.35 -12.19 10.35
C ASP A 76 14.34 -11.62 8.91
N GLU A 77 13.48 -10.64 8.63
CA GLU A 77 13.33 -10.05 7.28
C GLU A 77 13.99 -8.67 7.13
N ILE A 78 14.06 -7.88 8.20
CA ILE A 78 14.68 -6.55 8.18
C ILE A 78 16.18 -6.69 8.28
N THR A 79 16.89 -6.28 7.23
CA THR A 79 18.35 -6.10 7.29
C THR A 79 18.68 -4.72 7.86
N PRO A 80 19.43 -4.61 8.96
CA PRO A 80 19.83 -3.32 9.53
C PRO A 80 20.61 -2.47 8.53
N VAL A 81 20.20 -1.21 8.36
CA VAL A 81 20.91 -0.25 7.51
C VAL A 81 21.40 0.92 8.35
N THR A 82 22.69 1.24 8.21
CA THR A 82 23.26 2.43 8.83
C THR A 82 23.09 3.62 7.90
N VAL A 83 22.42 4.68 8.39
CA VAL A 83 22.12 5.87 7.61
C VAL A 83 22.68 7.11 8.30
N ARG A 84 23.14 8.06 7.49
CA ARG A 84 23.44 9.42 7.93
C ARG A 84 22.20 10.28 7.73
N TYR A 85 21.78 10.97 8.78
CA TYR A 85 20.64 11.87 8.72
C TYR A 85 20.99 13.20 9.37
N ARG A 86 20.32 14.25 8.92
CA ARG A 86 20.44 15.59 9.47
C ARG A 86 19.35 15.76 10.52
N GLU A 87 19.73 16.08 11.74
CA GLU A 87 18.79 16.39 12.82
C GLU A 87 18.04 17.70 12.53
N ALA A 88 16.91 17.90 13.20
CA ALA A 88 16.28 19.21 13.19
C ALA A 88 17.23 20.24 13.81
N PRO A 89 17.33 21.47 13.27
CA PRO A 89 18.19 22.49 13.85
C PRO A 89 17.75 22.78 15.29
N ALA A 90 18.71 22.91 16.21
CA ALA A 90 18.42 23.43 17.54
C ALA A 90 17.96 24.89 17.43
N GLU A 91 17.20 25.36 18.43
CA GLU A 91 16.72 26.74 18.47
C GLU A 91 17.90 27.72 18.36
N GLY A 92 17.90 28.53 17.30
CA GLY A 92 19.00 29.46 16.98
C GLY A 92 20.05 28.96 15.97
N GLN A 93 19.92 27.74 15.42
CA GLN A 93 20.81 27.24 14.36
C GLN A 93 20.09 27.14 13.00
N THR A 94 20.81 27.45 11.92
CA THR A 94 20.32 27.36 10.53
C THR A 94 20.48 25.96 9.93
N GLU A 95 21.44 25.17 10.42
CA GLU A 95 21.66 23.80 9.96
C GLU A 95 21.73 22.82 11.14
N GLY A 96 21.06 21.67 10.99
CA GLY A 96 21.14 20.59 11.95
C GLY A 96 22.42 19.76 11.80
N LYS A 97 22.84 19.13 12.90
CA LYS A 97 24.00 18.24 12.93
C LYS A 97 23.76 16.99 12.08
N MET A 98 24.80 16.54 11.37
CA MET A 98 24.81 15.23 10.72
C MET A 98 25.15 14.15 11.74
N THR A 99 24.24 13.21 11.93
CA THR A 99 24.38 12.08 12.86
C THR A 99 24.20 10.77 12.11
N GLU A 100 24.88 9.73 12.57
CA GLU A 100 24.74 8.37 12.05
C GLU A 100 23.84 7.56 12.98
N ARG A 101 22.89 6.82 12.41
CA ARG A 101 22.00 5.94 13.17
C ARG A 101 21.80 4.64 12.42
N ARG A 102 21.83 3.55 13.18
CA ARG A 102 21.47 2.22 12.70
C ARG A 102 19.96 2.09 12.76
N VAL A 103 19.33 1.90 11.60
CA VAL A 103 17.88 1.68 11.49
C VAL A 103 17.64 0.18 11.41
N THR A 104 16.93 -0.35 12.40
CA THR A 104 16.61 -1.78 12.56
C THR A 104 15.11 -2.04 12.64
N GLN A 105 14.29 -0.99 12.62
CA GLN A 105 12.85 -1.06 12.87
C GLN A 105 12.09 -0.10 11.95
N ASP A 106 10.81 -0.38 11.73
CA ASP A 106 9.92 0.45 10.93
C ASP A 106 9.49 1.72 11.67
N GLU A 107 9.94 2.87 11.19
CA GLU A 107 9.60 4.17 11.78
C GLU A 107 8.18 4.67 11.43
N GLY A 108 7.53 4.01 10.47
CA GLY A 108 6.20 4.38 9.99
C GLY A 108 5.06 3.94 10.90
N ILE A 109 5.31 3.01 11.82
CA ILE A 109 4.29 2.43 12.68
C ILE A 109 3.88 3.46 13.75
N ARG A 110 2.58 3.53 14.03
CA ARG A 110 1.99 4.42 15.05
C ARG A 110 1.22 3.55 16.06
N PRO A 111 1.87 3.10 17.15
CA PRO A 111 1.22 2.20 18.12
C PRO A 111 -0.02 2.81 18.78
N THR A 112 -0.11 4.14 18.84
CA THR A 112 -1.22 4.90 19.40
C THR A 112 -2.35 5.18 18.38
N ALA A 113 -2.27 4.61 17.17
CA ALA A 113 -3.30 4.76 16.16
C ALA A 113 -4.63 4.14 16.63
N THR A 114 -5.66 4.98 16.71
CA THR A 114 -7.05 4.58 16.95
C THR A 114 -7.97 5.10 15.85
N ALA A 115 -9.16 4.52 15.70
CA ALA A 115 -10.13 4.98 14.72
C ALA A 115 -10.50 6.46 14.94
N GLU A 116 -10.58 6.92 16.20
CA GLU A 116 -10.85 8.31 16.55
C GLU A 116 -9.69 9.23 16.15
N SER A 117 -8.45 8.77 16.28
CA SER A 117 -7.27 9.53 15.85
C SER A 117 -7.23 9.69 14.32
N MET A 118 -7.65 8.65 13.58
CA MET A 118 -7.68 8.62 12.12
C MET A 118 -8.83 9.47 11.56
N ALA A 119 -10.00 9.47 12.22
CA ALA A 119 -11.14 10.29 11.86
C ALA A 119 -10.84 11.81 11.91
N LYS A 120 -9.91 12.23 12.78
CA LYS A 120 -9.48 13.64 12.89
C LYS A 120 -8.59 14.10 11.74
N LEU A 121 -8.08 13.18 10.91
CA LEU A 121 -7.19 13.51 9.81
C LEU A 121 -7.95 14.17 8.65
N LYS A 122 -7.37 15.25 8.13
CA LYS A 122 -7.90 15.96 6.97
C LYS A 122 -7.70 15.12 5.70
N PRO A 123 -8.64 15.15 4.74
CA PRO A 123 -8.47 14.49 3.45
C PRO A 123 -7.18 14.92 2.74
N ALA A 124 -6.36 13.96 2.30
CA ALA A 124 -5.01 14.20 1.77
C ALA A 124 -4.98 14.82 0.36
N LEU A 125 -6.10 14.79 -0.38
CA LEU A 125 -6.12 15.09 -1.82
C LEU A 125 -5.94 16.57 -2.18
N LYS A 126 -5.98 17.49 -1.21
CA LYS A 126 -5.72 18.91 -1.47
C LYS A 126 -4.23 19.29 -1.47
N LYS A 127 -3.36 18.48 -0.86
CA LYS A 127 -1.88 18.68 -0.84
C LYS A 127 -1.22 17.34 -0.53
N MET A 128 -0.76 16.61 -1.54
CA MET A 128 0.05 15.42 -1.30
C MET A 128 1.46 15.62 -1.85
N GLU A 129 2.40 15.71 -0.93
CA GLU A 129 3.82 15.47 -1.15
C GLU A 129 4.02 13.97 -0.85
N LEU A 130 4.36 13.18 -1.88
CA LEU A 130 4.53 11.72 -1.73
C LEU A 130 5.85 11.43 -1.01
N ARG A 131 5.79 10.67 0.09
CA ARG A 131 6.99 9.96 0.58
C ARG A 131 7.02 8.58 -0.06
N GLN A 132 7.99 8.34 -0.93
CA GLN A 132 8.20 7.06 -1.59
C GLN A 132 8.71 6.04 -0.57
N ARG A 133 7.99 4.93 -0.36
CA ARG A 133 8.49 3.72 0.30
C ARG A 133 8.40 2.60 -0.73
N ALA A 134 9.54 2.01 -1.08
CA ALA A 134 9.58 0.82 -1.93
C ALA A 134 9.30 -0.40 -1.04
N ILE A 135 8.31 -1.21 -1.41
CA ILE A 135 8.04 -2.50 -0.78
C ILE A 135 8.38 -3.57 -1.83
N VAL A 136 9.35 -4.42 -1.51
CA VAL A 136 9.65 -5.64 -2.27
C VAL A 136 8.90 -6.77 -1.58
N ALA A 137 7.79 -7.22 -2.18
CA ALA A 137 7.10 -8.41 -1.72
C ALA A 137 7.82 -9.64 -2.27
N ASN A 138 8.38 -10.46 -1.39
CA ASN A 138 8.99 -11.74 -1.74
C ASN A 138 8.15 -12.85 -1.12
N ILE A 139 7.39 -13.60 -1.92
CA ILE A 139 6.60 -14.73 -1.43
C ILE A 139 7.58 -15.87 -1.12
N ARG A 140 7.86 -16.10 0.16
CA ARG A 140 8.70 -17.22 0.61
C ARG A 140 7.85 -18.20 1.41
N ARG A 141 7.52 -19.35 0.83
CA ARG A 141 7.01 -20.51 1.59
C ARG A 141 7.94 -21.69 1.42
N ARG A 142 8.45 -22.21 2.55
CA ARG A 142 9.13 -23.51 2.65
C ARG A 142 8.11 -24.63 2.41
N LEU A 143 7.88 -25.00 1.15
CA LEU A 143 7.32 -26.30 0.76
C LEU A 143 8.11 -26.81 -0.46
N SER A 144 8.42 -28.10 -0.46
CA SER A 144 9.40 -28.79 -1.31
C SER A 144 9.06 -28.89 -2.81
N SER A 145 8.19 -28.03 -3.35
CA SER A 145 7.87 -27.92 -4.78
C SER A 145 7.51 -26.47 -5.11
N HIS A 146 8.45 -25.71 -5.70
CA HIS A 146 8.28 -24.29 -5.97
C HIS A 146 7.52 -24.07 -7.29
N ALA A 147 6.23 -23.75 -7.19
CA ALA A 147 5.49 -23.13 -8.29
C ALA A 147 5.17 -21.69 -7.89
N SER A 148 5.90 -20.72 -8.44
CA SER A 148 5.58 -19.30 -8.35
C SER A 148 4.78 -18.92 -9.59
N GLU A 149 3.53 -18.51 -9.40
CA GLU A 149 2.62 -18.26 -10.51
C GLU A 149 2.07 -16.84 -10.45
N THR A 150 2.08 -16.19 -11.62
CA THR A 150 1.71 -14.79 -11.77
C THR A 150 0.52 -14.68 -12.68
N ARG A 151 -0.51 -13.94 -12.23
CA ARG A 151 -1.67 -13.61 -13.07
C ARG A 151 -1.79 -12.10 -13.23
N LEU A 152 -1.81 -11.66 -14.48
CA LEU A 152 -2.08 -10.28 -14.86
C LEU A 152 -3.51 -10.15 -15.38
N VAL A 153 -4.25 -9.17 -14.88
CA VAL A 153 -5.60 -8.82 -15.35
C VAL A 153 -5.67 -7.32 -15.60
N GLY A 154 -6.40 -6.93 -16.65
CA GLY A 154 -6.71 -5.53 -16.92
C GLY A 154 -7.98 -5.13 -16.19
N VAL A 155 -7.96 -3.97 -15.53
CA VAL A 155 -9.13 -3.34 -14.91
C VAL A 155 -9.20 -1.88 -15.35
N PRO A 156 -10.38 -1.23 -15.29
CA PRO A 156 -10.51 0.17 -15.70
C PRO A 156 -9.57 1.07 -14.89
N PRO A 157 -8.78 1.97 -15.52
CA PRO A 157 -7.80 2.80 -14.82
C PRO A 157 -8.38 3.65 -13.70
N ARG A 158 -9.62 4.15 -13.86
CA ARG A 158 -10.34 4.94 -12.86
C ARG A 158 -10.56 4.27 -11.50
N ILE A 159 -10.49 2.93 -11.45
CA ILE A 159 -10.70 2.10 -10.24
C ILE A 159 -9.57 1.07 -10.08
N MET A 160 -8.37 1.39 -10.58
CA MET A 160 -7.27 0.42 -10.75
C MET A 160 -6.97 -0.50 -9.54
N GLY A 161 -7.19 -0.06 -8.31
CA GLY A 161 -6.88 -0.87 -7.13
C GLY A 161 -7.83 -2.05 -6.90
N VAL A 162 -8.91 -2.20 -7.68
CA VAL A 162 -9.71 -3.43 -7.67
C VAL A 162 -9.00 -4.63 -8.31
N GLY A 163 -7.83 -4.42 -8.94
CA GLY A 163 -7.06 -5.45 -9.65
C GLY A 163 -6.93 -6.79 -8.90
N PRO A 164 -6.51 -6.82 -7.62
CA PRO A 164 -6.38 -8.05 -6.86
C PRO A 164 -7.68 -8.86 -6.74
N ALA A 165 -8.84 -8.19 -6.63
CA ALA A 165 -10.15 -8.83 -6.56
C ALA A 165 -10.48 -9.67 -7.82
N TYR A 166 -9.89 -9.33 -8.97
CA TYR A 166 -10.06 -10.07 -10.24
C TYR A 166 -8.88 -11.01 -10.52
N ALA A 167 -7.66 -10.63 -10.13
CA ALA A 167 -6.45 -11.41 -10.38
C ALA A 167 -6.44 -12.70 -9.55
N VAL A 168 -6.80 -12.60 -8.26
CA VAL A 168 -6.75 -13.71 -7.33
C VAL A 168 -7.73 -14.84 -7.70
N PRO A 169 -9.03 -14.60 -7.97
CA PRO A 169 -9.93 -15.68 -8.34
C PRO A 169 -9.54 -16.34 -9.67
N ALA A 170 -8.99 -15.56 -10.62
CA ALA A 170 -8.47 -16.09 -11.87
C ALA A 170 -7.27 -17.01 -11.67
N LEU A 171 -6.40 -16.70 -10.70
CA LEU A 171 -5.28 -17.54 -10.31
C LEU A 171 -5.77 -18.82 -9.61
N LEU A 172 -6.65 -18.69 -8.61
CA LEU A 172 -7.20 -19.83 -7.85
C LEU A 172 -7.93 -20.82 -8.77
N LYS A 173 -8.78 -20.33 -9.67
CA LYS A 173 -9.52 -21.16 -10.63
C LYS A 173 -8.60 -21.98 -11.53
N ARG A 174 -7.44 -21.44 -11.93
CA ARG A 174 -6.47 -22.16 -12.78
C ARG A 174 -5.86 -23.36 -12.06
N TYR A 175 -5.70 -23.27 -10.73
CA TYR A 175 -5.14 -24.33 -9.90
C TYR A 175 -6.19 -25.23 -9.26
N GLY A 176 -7.48 -24.97 -9.52
CA GLY A 176 -8.56 -25.68 -8.84
C GLY A 176 -8.59 -25.44 -7.33
N LEU A 177 -7.98 -24.34 -6.87
CA LEU A 177 -7.93 -23.95 -5.47
C LEU A 177 -9.10 -23.05 -5.12
N SER A 178 -9.46 -23.05 -3.85
CA SER A 178 -10.42 -22.15 -3.23
C SER A 178 -9.70 -21.16 -2.32
N THR A 179 -10.40 -20.11 -1.88
CA THR A 179 -9.84 -19.15 -0.91
C THR A 179 -9.54 -19.78 0.45
N LYS A 180 -10.13 -20.94 0.76
CA LYS A 180 -9.90 -21.71 2.00
C LYS A 180 -8.59 -22.49 1.99
N ASP A 181 -8.01 -22.70 0.82
CA ASP A 181 -6.75 -23.44 0.66
C ASP A 181 -5.53 -22.50 0.81
N ILE A 182 -5.76 -21.21 1.07
CA ILE A 182 -4.73 -20.19 1.21
C ILE A 182 -4.55 -19.84 2.68
N ASP A 183 -3.37 -20.13 3.21
CA ASP A 183 -3.04 -19.91 4.62
C ASP A 183 -2.71 -18.45 4.95
N ILE A 184 -2.06 -17.72 4.04
CA ILE A 184 -1.57 -16.35 4.27
C ILE A 184 -1.87 -15.47 3.05
N TRP A 185 -2.35 -14.25 3.32
CA TRP A 185 -2.75 -13.28 2.30
C TRP A 185 -1.95 -11.98 2.43
N GLU A 186 -1.04 -11.77 1.49
CA GLU A 186 -0.34 -10.50 1.30
C GLU A 186 -1.05 -9.62 0.28
N ILE A 187 -1.78 -8.61 0.75
CA ILE A 187 -2.44 -7.62 -0.10
C ILE A 187 -1.93 -6.24 0.27
N ASN A 188 -1.31 -5.56 -0.69
CA ASN A 188 -0.77 -4.22 -0.50
C ASN A 188 -1.88 -3.24 -0.10
N GLU A 189 -1.72 -2.58 1.04
CA GLU A 189 -2.68 -1.63 1.61
C GLU A 189 -2.69 -0.26 0.92
N GLY A 190 -1.82 -0.06 -0.08
CA GLY A 190 -1.67 1.21 -0.78
C GLY A 190 -0.91 2.24 0.04
N VAL A 191 -0.27 3.18 -0.65
CA VAL A 191 0.46 4.28 -0.01
C VAL A 191 -0.53 5.39 0.34
N CYS A 192 -0.81 5.53 1.65
CA CYS A 192 -1.62 6.58 2.31
C CYS A 192 -3.10 6.23 2.53
N LEU A 193 -3.67 6.71 3.65
CA LEU A 193 -5.10 6.65 4.04
C LEU A 193 -6.12 6.70 2.90
N PRO A 194 -5.97 7.51 1.83
CA PRO A 194 -6.88 7.47 0.70
C PRO A 194 -6.93 6.13 -0.03
N LEU A 195 -5.93 5.22 -0.02
CA LEU A 195 -5.90 3.96 -0.80
C LEU A 195 -6.38 2.70 -0.03
N GLN A 196 -7.08 2.90 1.09
CA GLN A 196 -7.68 1.83 1.89
C GLN A 196 -8.96 1.22 1.29
N PRO A 197 -9.79 1.96 0.51
CA PRO A 197 -10.94 1.41 -0.19
C PRO A 197 -10.60 0.19 -1.05
N GLU A 198 -9.47 0.17 -1.75
CA GLU A 198 -9.16 -0.90 -2.69
C GLU A 198 -8.82 -2.23 -2.00
N THR A 199 -8.12 -2.14 -0.87
CA THR A 199 -7.80 -3.29 -0.02
C THR A 199 -9.04 -3.85 0.66
N LEU A 200 -9.89 -2.97 1.19
CA LEU A 200 -11.17 -3.35 1.78
C LEU A 200 -12.12 -3.98 0.76
N PHE A 201 -12.17 -3.43 -0.46
CA PHE A 201 -12.94 -4.00 -1.56
C PHE A 201 -12.44 -5.40 -1.92
N THR A 202 -11.12 -5.56 -2.07
CA THR A 202 -10.48 -6.83 -2.41
C THR A 202 -10.78 -7.89 -1.35
N ALA A 203 -10.56 -7.59 -0.07
CA ALA A 203 -10.80 -8.54 1.02
C ALA A 203 -12.26 -8.98 1.09
N ARG A 204 -13.19 -8.03 0.92
CA ARG A 204 -14.62 -8.33 0.85
C ARG A 204 -14.95 -9.25 -0.32
N SER A 205 -14.38 -8.96 -1.50
CA SER A 205 -14.63 -9.73 -2.73
C SER A 205 -14.08 -11.15 -2.64
N LEU A 206 -12.96 -11.34 -1.93
CA LEU A 206 -12.35 -12.64 -1.70
C LEU A 206 -12.91 -13.38 -0.48
N CYS A 207 -13.87 -12.78 0.24
CA CYS A 207 -14.40 -13.29 1.51
C CYS A 207 -13.30 -13.62 2.54
N VAL A 208 -12.22 -12.84 2.55
CA VAL A 208 -11.10 -13.03 3.47
C VAL A 208 -11.39 -12.24 4.75
N SER A 209 -11.53 -12.95 5.88
CA SER A 209 -11.79 -12.37 7.21
C SER A 209 -10.54 -11.79 7.87
N SER A 210 -9.35 -12.25 7.47
CA SER A 210 -8.05 -11.80 8.00
C SER A 210 -7.09 -11.48 6.86
N LEU A 211 -6.97 -10.20 6.53
CA LEU A 211 -5.80 -9.67 5.86
C LEU A 211 -4.74 -9.47 6.94
N ASP A 212 -3.66 -10.25 6.91
CA ASP A 212 -2.41 -10.00 7.64
C ASP A 212 -1.33 -11.04 7.29
N VAL A 213 -0.15 -10.49 7.02
CA VAL A 213 1.17 -11.06 7.26
C VAL A 213 1.45 -11.05 8.76
N HIS A 214 2.05 -12.12 9.26
CA HIS A 214 2.68 -12.21 10.58
C HIS A 214 1.76 -12.23 11.81
N GLY A 215 0.83 -13.17 11.81
CA GLY A 215 0.34 -13.78 13.04
C GLY A 215 0.14 -15.29 12.83
N PRO A 216 0.76 -16.17 13.62
CA PRO A 216 0.31 -17.56 13.65
C PRO A 216 -1.12 -17.55 14.21
N SER A 217 -2.04 -18.19 13.49
CA SER A 217 -3.26 -18.72 14.07
C SER A 217 -2.88 -19.62 15.24
N GLY A 218 -2.91 -19.06 16.44
CA GLY A 218 -2.80 -19.82 17.67
C GLY A 218 -4.12 -20.53 17.95
N ALA A 219 -4.20 -21.79 17.51
CA ALA A 219 -4.91 -22.96 18.06
C ALA A 219 -5.26 -23.93 16.93
#